data_AF-H6N897-F1
#
_entry.id   AF-H6N897-F1
#
_cell.length_a   1.000
_cell.length_b   1.000
_cell.length_c   1.000
_cell.angle_alpha   90.00
_cell.angle_beta   90.00
_cell.angle_gamma   90.00
#
_symmetry.space_group_name_H-M   'P 1'
#
loop_
_entity.id
_entity.type
_entity.pdbx_description
1 polymer ?
#
loop_
_entity_poly.entity_id
_entity_poly.type
_entity_poly.pdbx_seq_one_letter_code
_entity_poly.pdbx_strand_id
1 'polypeptide(L)'
;MSLRSKSLLVLVGLTSGVGVERFLSSQGELRPEPVITKEEQEGKPASKAKLYAIYHSTILQDPENGNKPYPEVKGISRTPLTEDFINEDEELKKCVWRGNLENRAYAAWDSRRKVWECSDAMQYKDWFNGAMEDLPINEGKILGEMKKVKNLTDSLRGEKEKLGKDGGWQEMLEKCKKSYVENFSESSAENDTAWFCNILLWKIDQGK
;
A
#
# COMPACT_ATOMS: atom_id res chain seq x y z
N MET A 1 -58.08 13.70 31.99
CA MET A 1 -58.39 12.54 31.12
C MET A 1 -57.18 12.36 30.20
N SER A 2 -56.21 11.47 30.43
CA SER A 2 -56.18 10.01 30.65
C SER A 2 -55.87 9.23 29.36
N LEU A 3 -54.65 8.64 29.35
CA LEU A 3 -54.16 7.44 28.65
C LEU A 3 -54.16 7.49 27.10
N ARG A 4 -53.06 7.16 26.42
CA ARG A 4 -52.43 5.82 26.47
C ARG A 4 -50.92 5.84 26.18
N SER A 5 -50.24 5.16 27.09
CA SER A 5 -48.96 4.49 26.95
C SER A 5 -48.98 3.44 25.83
N LYS A 6 -47.85 3.33 25.10
CA LYS A 6 -47.24 2.06 24.68
C LYS A 6 -45.71 2.22 24.73
N SER A 7 -45.11 1.69 25.79
CA SER A 7 -43.67 1.43 25.91
C SER A 7 -43.25 0.25 25.04
N LEU A 8 -42.04 0.28 24.47
CA LEU A 8 -41.09 -0.85 24.42
C LEU A 8 -39.71 -0.30 23.99
N LEU A 9 -38.78 0.01 24.91
CA LEU A 9 -37.69 -0.86 25.41
C LEU A 9 -36.67 -1.30 24.34
N VAL A 10 -35.51 -0.62 24.29
CA VAL A 10 -34.22 -1.25 23.95
C VAL A 10 -33.22 -0.84 25.03
N LEU A 11 -32.68 -1.85 25.70
CA LEU A 11 -31.80 -1.76 26.85
C LEU A 11 -30.49 -1.03 26.53
N VAL A 12 -30.11 -0.17 27.47
CA VAL A 12 -28.75 0.32 27.70
C VAL A 12 -27.88 -0.85 28.17
N GLY A 13 -26.79 -1.11 27.47
CA GLY A 13 -25.66 -1.90 27.95
C GLY A 13 -24.40 -1.03 27.99
N LEU A 14 -24.31 -0.16 29.01
CA LEU A 14 -23.10 0.55 29.39
C LEU A 14 -22.27 -0.38 30.30
N THR A 15 -21.09 -0.80 29.88
CA THR A 15 -20.02 -1.21 30.80
C THR A 15 -18.70 -0.56 30.38
N SER A 16 -18.45 0.59 31.01
CA SER A 16 -17.18 1.06 31.58
C SER A 16 -15.85 0.74 30.86
N GLY A 17 -15.22 1.80 30.36
CA GLY A 17 -13.78 1.85 30.06
C GLY A 17 -13.36 3.30 29.81
N VAL A 18 -12.90 3.95 30.87
CA VAL A 18 -12.46 5.36 30.90
C VAL A 18 -11.16 5.51 30.10
N GLY A 19 -11.05 6.50 29.20
CA GLY A 19 -9.80 6.74 28.48
C GLY A 19 -9.82 7.84 27.41
N VAL A 20 -9.96 9.09 27.86
CA VAL A 20 -9.41 10.30 27.19
C VAL A 20 -9.84 10.56 25.74
N GLU A 21 -11.06 11.08 25.58
CA GLU A 21 -11.30 12.12 24.58
C GLU A 21 -10.81 13.45 25.15
N ARG A 22 -9.73 14.01 24.59
CA ARG A 22 -9.58 15.45 24.38
C ARG A 22 -8.37 15.74 23.50
N PHE A 23 -8.69 16.36 22.37
CA PHE A 23 -7.89 17.39 21.69
C PHE A 23 -6.53 16.99 21.12
N LEU A 24 -6.55 16.63 19.84
CA LEU A 24 -5.78 17.37 18.84
C LEU A 24 -6.69 17.64 17.63
N SER A 25 -7.40 18.76 17.70
CA SER A 25 -8.00 19.40 16.53
C SER A 25 -6.91 20.06 15.67
N SER A 26 -7.17 20.10 14.37
CA SER A 26 -6.59 21.02 13.38
C SER A 26 -5.23 20.68 12.77
N GLN A 27 -5.22 19.68 11.89
CA GLN A 27 -4.87 19.97 10.49
C GLN A 27 -5.90 19.27 9.63
N GLY A 28 -6.56 20.03 8.75
CA GLY A 28 -7.41 19.45 7.73
C GLY A 28 -6.55 18.65 6.78
N GLU A 29 -6.34 17.37 7.07
CA GLU A 29 -6.04 16.43 6.01
C GLU A 29 -7.31 16.36 5.17
N LEU A 30 -7.29 17.12 4.07
CA LEU A 30 -7.98 16.73 2.85
C LEU A 30 -7.51 15.31 2.53
N ARG A 31 -8.15 14.32 3.17
CA ARG A 31 -8.08 12.93 2.71
C ARG A 31 -8.45 13.02 1.23
N PRO A 32 -7.59 12.58 0.31
CA PRO A 32 -7.98 12.49 -1.08
C PRO A 32 -9.31 11.74 -1.09
N GLU A 33 -10.36 12.35 -1.64
CA GLU A 33 -11.51 11.56 -2.00
C GLU A 33 -10.96 10.43 -2.88
N PRO A 34 -11.23 9.16 -2.55
CA PRO A 34 -10.81 8.07 -3.42
C PRO A 34 -11.26 8.43 -4.82
N VAL A 35 -10.42 8.20 -5.83
CA VAL A 35 -10.83 8.37 -7.22
C VAL A 35 -11.88 7.28 -7.47
N ILE A 36 -13.13 7.61 -7.17
CA ILE A 36 -14.30 6.76 -7.37
C ILE A 36 -14.34 6.49 -8.86
N THR A 37 -14.19 5.22 -9.24
CA THR A 37 -14.34 4.80 -10.64
C THR A 37 -15.68 5.33 -11.18
N LYS A 38 -15.76 5.65 -12.48
CA LYS A 38 -17.03 6.05 -13.14
C LYS A 38 -18.19 5.08 -12.81
N GLU A 39 -17.85 3.81 -12.62
CA GLU A 39 -18.77 2.73 -12.27
C GLU A 39 -19.32 2.83 -10.83
N GLU A 40 -18.50 3.25 -9.87
CA GLU A 40 -18.91 3.44 -8.48
C GLU A 40 -19.74 4.74 -8.30
N GLN A 41 -19.57 5.74 -9.17
CA GLN A 41 -20.52 6.87 -9.30
C GLN A 41 -21.87 6.46 -9.94
N GLU A 42 -21.89 5.39 -10.74
CA GLU A 42 -23.08 4.86 -11.43
C GLU A 42 -23.74 3.68 -10.70
N GLY A 43 -23.26 3.31 -9.50
CA GLY A 43 -23.81 2.18 -8.73
C GLY A 43 -23.56 0.79 -9.34
N LYS A 44 -22.61 0.69 -10.28
CA LYS A 44 -22.13 -0.57 -10.86
C LYS A 44 -20.95 -1.09 -10.03
N PRO A 45 -20.74 -2.41 -9.95
CA PRO A 45 -19.55 -2.94 -9.32
C PRO A 45 -18.31 -2.38 -10.02
N ALA A 46 -17.37 -1.83 -9.24
CA ALA A 46 -16.10 -1.31 -9.75
C ALA A 46 -15.47 -2.35 -10.69
N SER A 47 -15.10 -1.96 -11.90
CA SER A 47 -14.39 -2.87 -12.80
C SER A 47 -12.90 -2.90 -12.43
N LYS A 48 -12.25 -4.06 -12.55
CA LYS A 48 -10.80 -4.16 -12.35
C LYS A 48 -10.08 -3.34 -13.42
N ALA A 49 -9.35 -2.31 -12.99
CA ALA A 49 -8.52 -1.49 -13.85
C ALA A 49 -7.28 -2.25 -14.33
N LYS A 50 -6.79 -1.88 -15.51
CA LYS A 50 -5.49 -2.31 -16.00
C LYS A 50 -4.41 -1.58 -15.22
N LEU A 51 -3.54 -2.34 -14.55
CA LEU A 51 -2.48 -1.78 -13.72
C LEU A 51 -1.22 -1.54 -14.54
N TYR A 52 -0.77 -0.29 -14.60
CA TYR A 52 0.48 0.11 -15.24
C TYR A 52 1.50 0.44 -14.18
N ALA A 53 2.77 0.16 -14.48
CA ALA A 53 3.84 0.56 -13.59
C ALA A 53 4.44 1.88 -14.05
N ILE A 54 4.64 2.79 -13.10
CA ILE A 54 5.21 4.11 -13.32
C ILE A 54 6.60 4.17 -12.70
N TYR A 55 7.49 4.89 -13.36
CA TYR A 55 8.77 5.29 -12.80
C TYR A 55 8.70 6.77 -12.47
N HIS A 56 9.00 7.13 -11.24
CA HIS A 56 8.99 8.51 -10.76
C HIS A 56 10.26 8.83 -9.98
N SER A 57 10.64 10.11 -9.98
CA SER A 57 11.82 10.62 -9.24
C SER A 57 11.47 11.07 -7.83
N THR A 58 10.32 11.73 -7.66
CA THR A 58 9.90 12.32 -6.38
C THR A 58 8.38 12.53 -6.34
N ILE A 59 7.84 12.90 -5.19
CA ILE A 59 6.47 13.39 -5.03
C ILE A 59 6.50 14.91 -4.93
N LEU A 60 5.77 15.58 -5.82
CA LEU A 60 5.60 17.03 -5.89
C LEU A 60 4.22 17.44 -5.38
N GLN A 61 4.01 18.75 -5.25
CA GLN A 61 2.73 19.35 -4.88
C GLN A 61 2.18 20.14 -6.06
N ASP A 62 0.89 19.95 -6.38
CA ASP A 62 0.22 20.64 -7.48
C ASP A 62 -0.42 21.94 -6.98
N PRO A 63 0.21 23.12 -7.16
CA PRO A 63 -0.33 24.37 -6.64
C PRO A 63 -1.66 24.75 -7.30
N GLU A 64 -1.92 24.31 -8.53
CA GLU A 64 -3.16 24.63 -9.26
C GLU A 64 -4.35 23.82 -8.75
N ASN A 65 -4.09 22.69 -8.07
CA ASN A 65 -5.12 21.79 -7.56
C ASN A 65 -5.07 21.65 -6.03
N GLY A 66 -4.78 22.75 -5.34
CA GLY A 66 -4.83 22.83 -3.88
C GLY A 66 -3.68 22.11 -3.17
N ASN A 67 -2.49 22.06 -3.80
CA ASN A 67 -1.32 21.32 -3.33
C ASN A 67 -1.64 19.83 -3.12
N LYS A 68 -2.25 19.20 -4.12
CA LYS A 68 -2.41 17.74 -4.11
C LYS A 68 -1.06 17.08 -4.42
N PRO A 69 -0.67 16.03 -3.68
CA PRO A 69 0.57 15.32 -3.94
C PRO A 69 0.46 14.52 -5.25
N TYR A 70 1.52 14.53 -6.05
CA TYR A 70 1.59 13.73 -7.28
C TYR A 70 3.03 13.29 -7.59
N PRO A 71 3.26 12.12 -8.19
CA PRO A 71 4.59 11.70 -8.61
C PRO A 71 5.07 12.51 -9.81
N GLU A 72 6.32 12.95 -9.78
CA GLU A 72 7.03 13.39 -10.98
C GLU A 72 7.37 12.16 -11.83
N VAL A 73 6.42 11.74 -12.66
CA VAL A 73 6.56 10.55 -13.51
C VAL A 73 7.53 10.83 -14.65
N LYS A 74 8.54 9.97 -14.78
CA LYS A 74 9.56 9.99 -15.83
C LYS A 74 9.29 8.97 -16.93
N GLY A 75 8.56 7.90 -16.63
CA GLY A 75 8.12 6.93 -17.63
C GLY A 75 7.06 5.97 -17.11
N ILE A 76 6.43 5.24 -18.04
CA ILE A 76 5.34 4.31 -17.78
C ILE A 76 5.56 3.03 -18.58
N SER A 77 5.12 1.90 -18.05
CA SER A 77 5.06 0.66 -18.82
C SER A 77 4.09 0.80 -20.00
N ARG A 78 4.51 0.35 -21.19
CA ARG A 78 3.63 0.30 -22.37
C ARG A 78 2.52 -0.73 -22.22
N THR A 79 2.85 -1.86 -21.59
CA THR A 79 1.93 -2.94 -21.29
C THR A 79 1.48 -2.86 -19.83
N PRO A 80 0.23 -3.24 -19.54
CA PRO A 80 -0.17 -3.43 -18.15
C PRO A 80 0.61 -4.60 -17.54
N LEU A 81 0.79 -4.55 -16.23
CA LEU A 81 1.32 -5.66 -15.44
C LEU A 81 0.42 -6.89 -15.63
N THR A 82 1.05 -8.06 -15.69
CA THR A 82 0.34 -9.34 -15.84
C THR A 82 -0.39 -9.74 -14.56
N GLU A 83 -1.45 -10.54 -14.67
CA GLU A 83 -2.22 -11.00 -13.51
C GLU A 83 -1.37 -11.86 -12.56
N ASP A 84 -0.42 -12.64 -13.08
CA ASP A 84 0.55 -13.39 -12.28
C ASP A 84 1.35 -12.47 -11.36
N PHE A 85 1.74 -11.31 -11.88
CA PHE A 85 2.51 -10.32 -11.15
C PHE A 85 1.66 -9.61 -10.09
N ILE A 86 0.42 -9.26 -10.45
CA ILE A 86 -0.57 -8.67 -9.52
C ILE A 86 -0.89 -9.64 -8.38
N ASN A 87 -1.01 -10.94 -8.66
CA ASN A 87 -1.40 -11.94 -7.67
C ASN A 87 -0.33 -12.23 -6.60
N GLU A 88 0.93 -11.86 -6.86
CA GLU A 88 2.04 -12.05 -5.94
C GLU A 88 2.17 -10.93 -4.90
N ASP A 89 1.48 -9.79 -5.08
CA ASP A 89 1.57 -8.64 -4.15
C ASP A 89 0.18 -8.10 -3.77
N GLU A 90 -0.09 -8.03 -2.46
CA GLU A 90 -1.36 -7.54 -1.92
C GLU A 90 -1.62 -6.05 -2.22
N GLU A 91 -0.58 -5.25 -2.40
CA GLU A 91 -0.73 -3.83 -2.76
C GLU A 91 -1.20 -3.70 -4.20
N LEU A 92 -0.64 -4.50 -5.12
CA LEU A 92 -1.09 -4.54 -6.52
C LEU A 92 -2.53 -5.04 -6.63
N LYS A 93 -2.90 -6.08 -5.87
CA LYS A 93 -4.29 -6.58 -5.80
C LYS A 93 -5.30 -5.54 -5.35
N LYS A 94 -4.89 -4.61 -4.48
CA LYS A 94 -5.74 -3.48 -4.09
C LYS A 94 -5.74 -2.40 -5.16
N CYS A 95 -4.60 -2.19 -5.81
CA CYS A 95 -4.40 -1.13 -6.79
C CYS A 95 -5.31 -1.26 -8.01
N VAL A 96 -5.62 -2.48 -8.47
CA VAL A 96 -6.53 -2.69 -9.60
C VAL A 96 -7.94 -2.14 -9.38
N TRP A 97 -8.35 -1.89 -8.13
CA TRP A 97 -9.65 -1.30 -7.81
C TRP A 97 -9.64 0.23 -7.74
N ARG A 98 -8.47 0.85 -7.90
CA ARG A 98 -8.29 2.31 -7.84
C ARG A 98 -8.19 2.95 -9.24
N GLY A 99 -8.88 2.35 -10.21
CA GLY A 99 -8.86 2.80 -11.59
C GLY A 99 -9.38 4.22 -11.79
N ASN A 100 -8.81 4.94 -12.74
CA ASN A 100 -9.36 6.19 -13.23
C ASN A 100 -10.52 5.95 -14.23
N LEU A 101 -11.04 7.04 -14.81
CA LEU A 101 -12.15 7.02 -15.77
C LEU A 101 -11.86 6.26 -17.08
N GLU A 102 -10.61 5.92 -17.33
CA GLU A 102 -10.11 5.17 -18.51
C GLU A 102 -9.76 3.71 -18.13
N ASN A 103 -10.17 3.25 -16.94
CA ASN A 103 -9.87 1.93 -16.39
C ASN A 103 -8.36 1.65 -16.30
N ARG A 104 -7.57 2.68 -15.96
CA ARG A 104 -6.13 2.58 -15.70
C ARG A 104 -5.82 2.87 -14.24
N ALA A 105 -4.95 2.06 -13.64
CA ALA A 105 -4.37 2.29 -12.32
C ALA A 105 -2.84 2.31 -12.44
N TYR A 106 -2.16 2.94 -11.47
CA TYR A 106 -0.70 3.12 -11.51
C TYR A 106 -0.02 2.68 -10.23
N ALA A 107 1.07 1.92 -10.33
CA ALA A 107 1.89 1.55 -9.18
C ALA A 107 3.37 1.79 -9.47
N ALA A 108 4.18 2.02 -8.43
CA ALA A 108 5.62 2.17 -8.57
C ALA A 108 6.34 1.08 -7.78
N TRP A 109 7.38 0.49 -8.37
CA TRP A 109 8.29 -0.40 -7.66
C TRP A 109 9.38 0.43 -7.00
N ASP A 110 9.42 0.43 -5.66
CA ASP A 110 10.58 0.95 -4.97
C ASP A 110 11.65 -0.15 -4.89
N SER A 111 12.68 -0.02 -5.73
CA SER A 111 13.76 -0.98 -5.83
C SER A 111 14.67 -1.04 -4.61
N ARG A 112 14.68 -0.02 -3.74
CA ARG A 112 15.47 -0.01 -2.50
C ARG A 112 14.71 -0.73 -1.39
N ARG A 113 13.40 -0.49 -1.35
CA ARG A 113 12.48 -1.02 -0.36
C ARG A 113 11.90 -2.37 -0.74
N LYS A 114 12.08 -2.79 -2.00
CA LYS A 114 11.55 -4.01 -2.59
C LYS A 114 10.04 -4.16 -2.35
N VAL A 115 9.29 -3.07 -2.53
CA VAL A 115 7.82 -3.04 -2.38
C VAL A 115 7.18 -2.31 -3.55
N TRP A 116 5.95 -2.71 -3.85
CA TRP A 116 5.06 -1.91 -4.66
C TRP A 116 4.38 -0.82 -3.83
N GLU A 117 4.28 0.36 -4.41
CA GLU A 117 3.53 1.49 -3.87
C GLU A 117 2.36 1.80 -4.81
N CYS A 118 1.15 1.90 -4.25
CA CYS A 118 -0.05 2.32 -4.96
C CYS A 118 -0.79 3.40 -4.16
N SER A 119 -0.27 4.63 -4.21
CA SER A 119 -0.83 5.75 -3.45
C SER A 119 -1.87 6.54 -4.24
N ASP A 120 -2.67 7.34 -3.53
CA ASP A 120 -3.66 8.24 -4.15
C ASP A 120 -2.97 9.31 -5.02
N ALA A 121 -1.76 9.72 -4.63
CA ALA A 121 -0.92 10.60 -5.45
C ALA A 121 -0.65 10.01 -6.83
N MET A 122 -0.45 8.70 -6.93
CA MET A 122 -0.22 8.00 -8.19
C MET A 122 -1.50 7.87 -9.03
N GLN A 123 -2.68 7.85 -8.40
CA GLN A 123 -3.96 7.80 -9.12
C GLN A 123 -4.51 9.19 -9.48
N TYR A 124 -3.88 10.25 -8.98
CA TYR A 124 -4.37 11.62 -9.05
C TYR A 124 -4.75 12.08 -10.46
N LYS A 125 -4.01 11.63 -11.49
CA LYS A 125 -4.36 11.87 -12.90
C LYS A 125 -3.95 10.72 -13.79
N ASP A 126 -4.45 10.73 -15.01
CA ASP A 126 -4.01 9.79 -16.05
C ASP A 126 -2.64 10.21 -16.59
N TRP A 127 -1.64 9.38 -16.34
CA TRP A 127 -0.26 9.61 -16.78
C TRP A 127 0.00 9.16 -18.22
N PHE A 128 -0.89 8.33 -18.79
CA PHE A 128 -0.68 7.67 -20.07
C PHE A 128 -0.71 8.64 -21.27
N ASN A 129 -1.34 9.81 -21.10
CA ASN A 129 -1.48 10.82 -22.16
C ASN A 129 -0.34 11.86 -22.17
N GLY A 130 0.69 11.71 -21.33
CA GLY A 130 1.86 12.58 -21.31
C GLY A 130 2.92 12.16 -22.32
N ALA A 131 3.72 13.12 -22.81
CA ALA A 131 4.95 12.84 -23.58
C ALA A 131 6.05 12.27 -22.66
N MET A 132 5.80 11.09 -22.10
CA MET A 132 6.73 10.40 -21.20
C MET A 132 7.62 9.43 -21.97
N GLU A 133 8.80 9.17 -21.42
CA GLU A 133 9.67 8.16 -21.99
C GLU A 133 9.06 6.78 -21.77
N ASP A 134 9.08 5.98 -22.83
CA ASP A 134 8.74 4.58 -22.76
C ASP A 134 9.86 3.83 -22.05
N LEU A 135 9.59 3.38 -20.83
CA LEU A 135 10.56 2.60 -20.07
C LEU A 135 10.22 1.11 -20.15
N PRO A 136 11.13 0.27 -20.68
CA PRO A 136 10.97 -1.17 -20.58
C PRO A 136 11.14 -1.57 -19.11
N ILE A 137 10.04 -1.97 -18.48
CA ILE A 137 10.10 -2.55 -17.14
C ILE A 137 10.67 -3.95 -17.25
N ASN A 138 11.72 -4.21 -16.46
CA ASN A 138 12.27 -5.56 -16.32
C ASN A 138 11.41 -6.37 -15.35
N GLU A 139 10.20 -6.74 -15.79
CA GLU A 139 9.23 -7.50 -14.98
C GLU A 139 9.83 -8.79 -14.41
N GLY A 140 10.68 -9.48 -15.18
CA GLY A 140 11.35 -10.69 -14.73
C GLY A 140 12.27 -10.47 -13.53
N LYS A 141 13.04 -9.37 -13.52
CA LYS A 141 13.87 -8.99 -12.37
C LYS A 141 13.00 -8.69 -11.15
N ILE A 142 11.96 -7.87 -11.33
CA ILE A 142 11.10 -7.45 -10.21
C ILE A 142 10.36 -8.66 -9.63
N LEU A 143 9.82 -9.55 -10.47
CA LEU A 143 9.14 -10.76 -10.02
C LEU A 143 10.10 -11.68 -9.24
N GLY A 144 11.36 -11.77 -9.69
CA GLY A 144 12.41 -12.48 -8.96
C GLY A 144 12.68 -11.87 -7.58
N GLU A 145 12.73 -10.54 -7.47
CA GLU A 145 12.87 -9.83 -6.20
C GLU A 145 11.65 -10.04 -5.29
N MET A 146 10.43 -9.94 -5.82
CA MET A 146 9.19 -10.18 -5.06
C MET A 146 9.14 -11.60 -4.48
N LYS A 147 9.52 -12.61 -5.26
CA LYS A 147 9.60 -14.00 -4.76
C LYS A 147 10.63 -14.15 -3.65
N LYS A 148 11.77 -13.47 -3.73
CA LYS A 148 12.77 -13.45 -2.66
C LYS A 148 12.22 -12.79 -1.38
N VAL A 149 11.52 -11.66 -1.51
CA VAL A 149 10.86 -10.98 -0.38
C VAL A 149 9.85 -11.93 0.27
N LYS A 150 8.97 -12.57 -0.51
CA LYS A 150 7.97 -13.52 -0.03
C LYS A 150 8.60 -14.68 0.74
N ASN A 151 9.62 -15.32 0.16
CA ASN A 151 10.34 -16.42 0.83
C ASN A 151 10.98 -15.97 2.16
N LEU A 152 11.52 -14.75 2.21
CA LEU A 152 12.06 -14.17 3.43
C LEU A 152 10.96 -13.90 4.46
N THR A 153 9.82 -13.36 4.05
CA THR A 153 8.65 -13.13 4.91
C THR A 153 8.16 -14.44 5.52
N ASP A 154 7.99 -15.49 4.71
CA ASP A 154 7.51 -16.80 5.17
C ASP A 154 8.50 -17.44 6.16
N SER A 155 9.80 -17.35 5.87
CA SER A 155 10.87 -17.81 6.77
C SER A 155 10.82 -17.11 8.13
N LEU A 156 10.75 -15.78 8.14
CA LEU A 156 10.70 -14.99 9.37
C LEU A 156 9.39 -15.20 10.15
N ARG A 157 8.26 -15.42 9.46
CA ARG A 157 6.98 -15.76 10.10
C ARG A 157 7.06 -17.09 10.84
N GLY A 158 7.62 -18.13 10.20
CA GLY A 158 7.82 -19.43 10.83
C GLY A 158 8.77 -19.38 12.03
N GLU A 159 9.74 -18.47 12.05
CA GLU A 159 10.60 -18.24 13.23
C GLU A 159 9.86 -17.51 14.36
N LYS A 160 9.06 -16.49 14.03
CA LYS A 160 8.23 -15.80 15.03
C LYS A 160 7.30 -16.78 15.76
N GLU A 161 6.69 -17.71 15.03
CA GLU A 161 5.83 -18.74 15.61
C GLU A 161 6.57 -19.63 16.61
N LYS A 162 7.85 -19.93 16.38
CA LYS A 162 8.70 -20.70 17.31
C LYS A 162 9.12 -19.89 18.54
N LEU A 163 9.41 -18.60 18.36
CA LEU A 163 9.88 -17.71 19.43
C LEU A 163 8.77 -17.27 20.39
N GLY A 164 7.49 -17.41 20.01
CA GLY A 164 6.35 -17.01 20.83
C GLY A 164 6.11 -15.50 20.88
N LYS A 165 5.13 -15.06 21.69
CA LYS A 165 4.67 -13.65 21.73
C LYS A 165 5.71 -12.66 22.26
N ASP A 166 6.64 -13.12 23.09
CA ASP A 166 7.61 -12.27 23.80
C ASP A 166 9.03 -12.37 23.20
N GLY A 167 9.21 -13.13 22.13
CA GLY A 167 10.52 -13.49 21.59
C GLY A 167 11.04 -12.57 20.48
N GLY A 168 12.06 -11.77 20.81
CA GLY A 168 13.22 -11.54 19.94
C GLY A 168 13.08 -10.59 18.75
N TRP A 169 12.39 -9.45 18.85
CA TRP A 169 12.37 -8.44 17.76
C TRP A 169 13.77 -8.13 17.21
N GLN A 170 14.75 -7.97 18.11
CA GLN A 170 16.15 -7.73 17.74
C GLN A 170 16.77 -8.91 16.98
N GLU A 171 16.48 -10.15 17.40
CA GLU A 171 16.96 -11.36 16.74
C GLU A 171 16.35 -11.51 15.35
N MET A 172 15.05 -11.24 15.21
CA MET A 172 14.35 -11.22 13.92
C MET A 172 14.89 -10.13 12.99
N LEU A 173 15.21 -8.95 13.53
CA LEU A 173 15.79 -7.85 12.79
C LEU A 173 17.17 -8.21 12.23
N GLU A 174 18.04 -8.76 13.06
CA GLU A 174 19.38 -9.20 12.62
C GLU A 174 19.32 -10.36 11.61
N LYS A 175 18.40 -11.31 11.81
CA LYS A 175 18.18 -12.39 10.85
C LYS A 175 17.67 -11.86 9.51
N CYS A 176 16.73 -10.92 9.52
CA CYS A 176 16.26 -10.25 8.32
C CYS A 176 17.39 -9.54 7.57
N LYS A 177 18.21 -8.73 8.28
CA LYS A 177 19.34 -8.01 7.67
C LYS A 177 20.32 -8.96 7.00
N LYS A 178 20.66 -10.06 7.67
CA LYS A 178 21.57 -11.08 7.12
C LYS A 178 20.99 -11.71 5.86
N SER A 179 19.73 -12.15 5.90
CA SER A 179 19.07 -12.75 4.75
C SER A 179 18.86 -11.77 3.60
N TYR A 180 18.68 -10.47 3.87
CA TYR A 180 18.62 -9.45 2.82
C TYR A 180 19.91 -9.43 2.00
N VAL A 181 21.07 -9.33 2.67
CA VAL A 181 22.38 -9.29 2.00
C VAL A 181 22.61 -10.57 1.19
N GLU A 182 22.28 -11.73 1.75
CA GLU A 182 22.42 -13.03 1.08
C GLU A 182 21.53 -13.16 -0.17
N ASN A 183 20.26 -12.73 -0.10
CA ASN A 183 19.29 -12.94 -1.18
C ASN A 183 19.37 -11.89 -2.29
N PHE A 184 19.66 -10.64 -1.95
CA PHE A 184 19.69 -9.55 -2.93
C PHE A 184 21.10 -9.28 -3.47
N SER A 185 22.14 -9.82 -2.82
CA SER A 185 23.55 -9.58 -3.17
C SER A 185 23.89 -8.09 -3.25
N GLU A 186 23.18 -7.28 -2.47
CA GLU A 186 23.33 -5.84 -2.42
C GLU A 186 24.12 -5.45 -1.18
N SER A 187 25.20 -4.68 -1.36
CA SER A 187 25.77 -3.86 -0.30
C SER A 187 24.97 -2.56 -0.21
N SER A 188 23.68 -2.66 0.11
CA SER A 188 22.83 -1.49 0.33
C SER A 188 23.31 -0.72 1.55
N ALA A 189 23.00 0.58 1.61
CA ALA A 189 23.24 1.36 2.81
C ALA A 189 22.54 0.68 4.00
N GLU A 190 23.20 0.60 5.16
CA GLU A 190 22.64 -0.05 6.36
C GLU A 190 21.24 0.47 6.71
N ASN A 191 20.98 1.75 6.43
CA ASN A 191 19.68 2.40 6.61
C ASN A 191 18.58 1.79 5.73
N ASP A 192 18.86 1.48 4.46
CA ASP A 192 17.87 0.92 3.53
C ASP A 192 17.52 -0.52 3.95
N THR A 193 18.53 -1.31 4.33
CA THR A 193 18.36 -2.67 4.86
C THR A 193 17.55 -2.66 6.16
N ALA A 194 17.87 -1.74 7.09
CA ALA A 194 17.14 -1.60 8.34
C ALA A 194 15.68 -1.21 8.10
N TRP A 195 15.43 -0.30 7.16
CA TRP A 195 14.07 0.14 6.83
C TRP A 195 13.24 -0.98 6.21
N PHE A 196 13.80 -1.68 5.21
CA PHE A 196 13.19 -2.88 4.62
C PHE A 196 12.78 -3.89 5.70
N CYS A 197 13.71 -4.23 6.59
CA CYS A 197 13.46 -5.22 7.63
C CYS A 197 12.43 -4.76 8.65
N ASN A 198 12.46 -3.48 9.07
CA ASN A 198 11.45 -2.96 9.98
C ASN A 198 10.04 -3.07 9.41
N ILE A 199 9.85 -2.78 8.12
CA ILE A 199 8.53 -2.91 7.48
C ILE A 199 8.11 -4.35 7.31
N LEU A 200 9.02 -5.22 6.88
CA LEU A 200 8.72 -6.62 6.69
C LEU A 200 8.32 -7.27 8.03
N LEU A 201 9.08 -7.00 9.10
CA LEU A 201 8.76 -7.49 10.44
C LEU A 201 7.47 -6.89 11.01
N TRP A 202 7.20 -5.62 10.74
CA TRP A 202 5.94 -4.99 11.13
C TRP A 202 4.74 -5.64 10.42
N LYS A 203 4.85 -5.95 9.13
CA LYS A 203 3.81 -6.69 8.38
C LYS A 203 3.54 -8.06 9.00
N ILE A 204 4.61 -8.82 9.29
CA ILE A 204 4.52 -10.10 10.00
C ILE A 204 3.84 -9.94 11.36
N ASP A 205 4.14 -8.85 12.09
CA ASP A 205 3.52 -8.60 13.39
C ASP A 205 2.02 -8.33 13.32
N GLN A 206 1.59 -7.65 12.27
CA GLN A 206 0.18 -7.39 11.99
C GLN A 206 -0.57 -8.58 11.38
N GLY A 207 0.09 -9.72 11.15
CA GLY A 207 -0.50 -10.89 10.48
C GLY A 207 -0.81 -10.65 9.01
N LYS A 208 -0.11 -9.72 8.37
CA LYS A 208 -0.27 -9.34 6.96
C LYS A 208 0.83 -9.97 6.09
#